data_AF-S3DB94-F1
#
_entry.id   AF-S3DB94-F1
#
_cell.length_a   1.000
_cell.length_b   1.000
_cell.length_c   1.000
_cell.angle_alpha   90.00
_cell.angle_beta   90.00
_cell.angle_gamma   90.00
#
_symmetry.space_group_name_H-M   'P 1'
#
loop_
_entity.id
_entity.type
_entity.pdbx_description
1 polymer ?
#
loop_
_entity_poly.entity_id
_entity_poly.type
_entity_poly.pdbx_seq_one_letter_code
_entity_poly.pdbx_strand_id
1 'polypeptide(L)'
;MQAPTVTPVAVSFFKLTRHIFAEILASFDNFQDLHAAMMSHRAFYHAFKPHRNFILSGIILNQIPVNLFPLAWALFEAKTVDLLDNDAVKNLLEKLNLDLISSQRNFTLPVLPTSDFVMISKTHAAVQDLRQQFAKETIPLFEHNFGVSRTTELSPNEATRIERALYRFQLASDLYVPGHPWTPDPSYKSLDWGEREK
;
A
#
# COMPACT_ATOMS: atom_id res chain seq x y z
N MET A 1 55.92 32.33 9.46
CA MET A 1 54.61 31.77 9.86
C MET A 1 53.91 31.29 8.60
N GLN A 2 53.82 29.98 8.38
CA GLN A 2 53.06 29.37 7.28
C GLN A 2 51.94 28.53 7.89
N ALA A 3 50.70 28.81 7.48
CA ALA A 3 49.52 28.08 7.93
C ALA A 3 49.46 26.70 7.28
N PRO A 4 49.05 25.65 8.02
CA PRO A 4 48.95 24.30 7.47
C PRO A 4 47.78 24.20 6.49
N THR A 5 48.10 23.84 5.24
CA THR A 5 47.14 23.55 4.19
C THR A 5 46.47 22.20 4.48
N VAL A 6 45.25 22.23 5.02
CA VAL A 6 44.44 21.01 5.18
C VAL A 6 43.90 20.61 3.80
N THR A 7 44.48 19.59 3.19
CA THR A 7 43.91 18.98 1.98
C THR A 7 42.72 18.10 2.37
N PRO A 8 41.51 18.35 1.84
CA PRO A 8 40.36 17.50 2.12
C PRO A 8 40.60 16.11 1.54
N VAL A 9 40.56 15.09 2.40
CA VAL A 9 40.59 13.68 1.97
C VAL A 9 39.23 13.37 1.34
N ALA A 10 39.17 13.40 0.01
CA ALA A 10 37.97 12.99 -0.72
C ALA A 10 37.76 11.47 -0.55
N VAL A 11 36.85 11.08 0.34
CA VAL A 11 36.43 9.69 0.48
C VAL A 11 35.45 9.39 -0.65
N SER A 12 35.85 8.49 -1.55
CA SER A 12 34.95 8.01 -2.61
C SER A 12 33.77 7.25 -2.00
N PHE A 13 32.56 7.67 -2.33
CA PHE A 13 31.30 7.03 -1.93
C PHE A 13 31.27 5.52 -2.23
N PHE A 14 31.98 5.07 -3.27
CA PHE A 14 32.05 3.66 -3.67
C PHE A 14 32.99 2.79 -2.82
N LYS A 15 33.63 3.37 -1.80
CA LYS A 15 34.39 2.62 -0.78
C LYS A 15 33.50 2.13 0.38
N LEU A 16 32.21 2.49 0.40
CA LEU A 16 31.26 2.03 1.42
C LEU A 16 31.01 0.52 1.32
N THR A 17 30.67 -0.09 2.46
CA THR A 17 30.33 -1.51 2.56
C THR A 17 29.02 -1.80 1.83
N ARG A 18 28.90 -2.99 1.21
CA ARG A 18 27.69 -3.44 0.49
C ARG A 18 26.40 -3.37 1.32
N HIS A 19 26.49 -3.56 2.64
CA HIS A 19 25.35 -3.45 3.55
C HIS A 19 24.79 -2.02 3.61
N ILE A 20 25.65 -1.00 3.58
CA ILE A 20 25.24 0.41 3.57
C ILE A 20 24.50 0.73 2.28
N PHE A 21 24.98 0.22 1.13
CA PHE A 21 24.25 0.34 -0.13
C PHE A 21 22.88 -0.33 -0.07
N ALA A 22 22.75 -1.49 0.59
CA ALA A 22 21.46 -2.16 0.74
C ALA A 22 20.48 -1.35 1.61
N GLU A 23 20.95 -0.72 2.70
CA GLU A 23 20.13 0.20 3.51
C GLU A 23 19.68 1.42 2.72
N ILE A 24 20.59 2.05 1.96
CA ILE A 24 20.26 3.20 1.10
C ILE A 24 19.20 2.81 0.06
N LEU A 25 19.33 1.64 -0.56
CA LEU A 25 18.34 1.18 -1.54
C LEU A 25 16.99 0.83 -0.87
N ALA A 26 16.99 0.36 0.37
CA ALA A 26 15.78 0.03 1.13
C ALA A 26 15.04 1.27 1.63
N SER A 27 15.70 2.44 1.70
CA SER A 27 15.08 3.70 2.11
C SER A 27 14.39 4.45 0.97
N PHE A 28 14.30 3.87 -0.23
CA PHE A 28 13.60 4.49 -1.34
C PHE A 28 12.08 4.36 -1.18
N ASP A 29 11.35 5.32 -1.76
CA ASP A 29 9.89 5.37 -1.72
C ASP A 29 9.26 4.68 -2.94
N ASN A 30 10.02 4.37 -3.99
CA ASN A 30 9.47 3.74 -5.18
C ASN A 30 10.46 2.86 -5.95
N PHE A 31 9.91 1.95 -6.76
CA PHE A 31 10.68 1.01 -7.54
C PHE A 31 11.35 1.64 -8.76
N GLN A 32 10.85 2.80 -9.26
CA GLN A 32 11.48 3.51 -10.36
C GLN A 32 12.86 4.06 -9.94
N ASP A 33 12.96 4.66 -8.75
CA ASP A 33 14.20 5.18 -8.19
C ASP A 33 15.18 4.05 -7.87
N LEU A 34 14.67 2.92 -7.36
CA LEU A 34 15.47 1.71 -7.18
C LEU A 34 16.09 1.27 -8.51
N HIS A 35 15.29 1.19 -9.56
CA HIS A 35 15.75 0.80 -10.88
C HIS A 35 16.78 1.80 -11.43
N ALA A 36 16.53 3.10 -11.33
CA ALA A 36 17.47 4.13 -11.76
C ALA A 36 18.83 4.04 -11.02
N ALA A 37 18.82 3.83 -9.70
CA ALA A 37 20.04 3.65 -8.91
C ALA A 37 20.80 2.39 -9.30
N MET A 38 20.10 1.27 -9.53
CA MET A 38 20.72 0.02 -10.00
C MET A 38 21.39 0.19 -11.37
N MET A 39 20.79 0.97 -12.27
CA MET A 39 21.34 1.25 -13.60
C MET A 39 22.49 2.27 -13.57
N SER A 40 22.57 3.09 -12.52
CA SER A 40 23.58 4.15 -12.39
C SER A 40 24.98 3.61 -12.08
N HIS A 41 25.10 2.58 -11.24
CA HIS A 41 26.40 2.01 -10.90
C HIS A 41 26.33 0.55 -10.44
N ARG A 42 27.29 -0.27 -10.88
CA ARG A 42 27.39 -1.71 -10.55
C ARG A 42 27.37 -2.02 -9.05
N ALA A 43 27.86 -1.10 -8.21
CA ALA A 43 27.87 -1.27 -6.75
C ALA A 43 26.44 -1.42 -6.20
N PHE A 44 25.49 -0.64 -6.70
CA PHE A 44 24.08 -0.74 -6.29
C PHE A 44 23.48 -2.07 -6.75
N TYR A 45 23.73 -2.48 -8.00
CA TYR A 45 23.30 -3.79 -8.50
C TYR A 45 23.85 -4.96 -7.66
N HIS A 46 25.14 -4.92 -7.31
CA HIS A 46 25.78 -5.94 -6.49
C HIS A 46 25.32 -5.94 -5.02
N ALA A 47 24.87 -4.80 -4.49
CA ALA A 47 24.22 -4.72 -3.18
C ALA A 47 22.77 -5.25 -3.24
N PHE A 48 22.05 -4.96 -4.33
CA PHE A 48 20.67 -5.39 -4.53
C PHE A 48 20.51 -6.91 -4.62
N LYS A 49 21.32 -7.57 -5.46
CA LYS A 49 21.17 -9.00 -5.75
C LYS A 49 21.09 -9.91 -4.50
N PRO A 50 21.99 -9.82 -3.51
CA PRO A 50 21.91 -10.64 -2.29
C PRO A 50 20.85 -10.16 -1.29
N HIS A 51 20.48 -8.87 -1.30
CA HIS A 51 19.58 -8.27 -0.31
C HIS A 51 18.19 -7.91 -0.87
N ARG A 52 17.79 -8.55 -1.97
CA ARG A 52 16.57 -8.21 -2.73
C ARG A 52 15.32 -8.12 -1.86
N ASN A 53 15.01 -9.15 -1.07
CA ASN A 53 13.80 -9.15 -0.24
C ASN A 53 13.82 -8.04 0.80
N PHE A 54 14.96 -7.81 1.45
CA PHE A 54 15.10 -6.73 2.43
C PHE A 54 14.82 -5.36 1.80
N ILE A 55 15.40 -5.09 0.62
CA ILE A 55 15.24 -3.83 -0.09
C ILE A 55 13.80 -3.64 -0.56
N LEU A 56 13.21 -4.66 -1.21
CA LEU A 56 11.85 -4.57 -1.72
C LEU A 56 10.82 -4.43 -0.58
N SER A 57 11.01 -5.17 0.53
CA SER A 57 10.18 -5.02 1.73
C SER A 57 10.29 -3.61 2.32
N GLY A 58 11.49 -3.05 2.40
CA GLY A 58 11.71 -1.68 2.85
C GLY A 58 10.92 -0.66 2.03
N ILE A 59 10.99 -0.78 0.70
CA ILE A 59 10.25 0.12 -0.21
C ILE A 59 8.74 0.02 0.02
N ILE A 60 8.18 -1.18 0.13
CA ILE A 60 6.73 -1.34 0.38
C ILE A 60 6.33 -0.73 1.74
N LEU A 61 7.14 -0.93 2.78
CA LEU A 61 6.89 -0.39 4.10
C LEU A 61 6.99 1.14 4.13
N ASN A 62 7.81 1.75 3.27
CA ASN A 62 7.87 3.20 3.11
C ASN A 62 6.67 3.74 2.29
N GLN A 63 6.20 2.98 1.30
CA GLN A 63 5.08 3.38 0.44
C GLN A 63 3.75 3.40 1.18
N ILE A 64 3.49 2.38 1.99
CA ILE A 64 2.18 2.15 2.59
C ILE A 64 2.22 2.58 4.06
N PRO A 65 1.39 3.55 4.47
CA PRO A 65 1.26 3.94 5.86
C PRO A 65 0.96 2.74 6.76
N VAL A 66 1.59 2.71 7.95
CA VAL A 66 1.51 1.57 8.90
C VAL A 66 0.08 1.18 9.26
N ASN A 67 -0.82 2.16 9.33
CA ASN A 67 -2.25 1.96 9.63
C ASN A 67 -3.07 1.37 8.47
N LEU A 68 -2.57 1.46 7.23
CA LEU A 68 -3.21 0.91 6.03
C LEU A 68 -2.58 -0.41 5.59
N PHE A 69 -1.36 -0.68 6.04
CA PHE A 69 -0.63 -1.89 5.71
C PHE A 69 -1.41 -3.20 5.98
N PRO A 70 -2.10 -3.40 7.13
CA PRO A 70 -2.87 -4.61 7.37
C PRO A 70 -3.90 -4.89 6.26
N LEU A 71 -4.54 -3.84 5.74
CA LEU A 71 -5.55 -3.94 4.70
C LEU A 71 -4.94 -4.23 3.34
N ALA A 72 -3.84 -3.55 3.01
CA ALA A 72 -3.10 -3.83 1.78
C ALA A 72 -2.57 -5.27 1.76
N TRP A 73 -2.09 -5.76 2.91
CA TRP A 73 -1.61 -7.12 3.07
C TRP A 73 -2.75 -8.14 2.99
N ALA A 74 -3.86 -7.92 3.69
CA ALA A 74 -5.03 -8.81 3.62
C ALA A 74 -5.60 -8.88 2.20
N LEU A 75 -5.60 -7.78 1.45
CA LEU A 75 -6.00 -7.76 0.05
C LEU A 75 -5.05 -8.58 -0.84
N PHE A 76 -3.75 -8.56 -0.56
CA PHE A 76 -2.80 -9.44 -1.23
C PHE A 76 -3.05 -10.91 -0.88
N GLU A 77 -3.19 -11.23 0.42
CA GLU A 77 -3.47 -12.61 0.87
C GLU A 77 -4.79 -13.14 0.29
N ALA A 78 -5.84 -12.33 0.21
CA ALA A 78 -7.13 -12.71 -0.38
C ALA A 78 -7.01 -13.23 -1.82
N LYS A 79 -6.02 -12.77 -2.59
CA LYS A 79 -5.78 -13.23 -3.97
C LYS A 79 -5.03 -14.56 -4.05
N THR A 80 -4.43 -14.99 -2.94
CA THR A 80 -3.67 -16.23 -2.82
C THR A 80 -4.44 -17.33 -2.08
N VAL A 81 -5.44 -16.96 -1.29
CA VAL A 81 -6.29 -17.86 -0.51
C VAL A 81 -7.34 -18.50 -1.40
N ASP A 82 -7.67 -19.77 -1.12
CA ASP A 82 -8.82 -20.44 -1.71
C ASP A 82 -10.12 -19.86 -1.11
N LEU A 83 -10.87 -19.12 -1.92
CA LEU A 83 -12.09 -18.45 -1.52
C LEU A 83 -13.26 -19.43 -1.24
N LEU A 84 -13.15 -20.68 -1.70
CA LEU A 84 -14.14 -21.72 -1.43
C LEU A 84 -14.01 -22.30 -0.02
N ASP A 85 -12.84 -22.14 0.61
CA ASP A 85 -12.59 -22.57 1.98
C ASP A 85 -12.99 -21.48 2.97
N ASN A 86 -14.15 -21.68 3.62
CA ASN A 86 -14.65 -20.77 4.64
C ASN A 86 -13.71 -20.61 5.83
N ASP A 87 -12.97 -21.66 6.20
CA ASP A 87 -12.04 -21.58 7.32
C ASP A 87 -10.84 -20.71 6.96
N ALA A 88 -10.35 -20.81 5.71
CA ALA A 88 -9.28 -19.94 5.21
C ALA A 88 -9.72 -18.46 5.16
N VAL A 89 -10.93 -18.18 4.65
CA VAL A 89 -11.49 -16.81 4.63
C VAL A 89 -11.70 -16.29 6.05
N LYS A 90 -12.23 -17.11 6.96
CA LYS A 90 -12.43 -16.74 8.36
C LYS A 90 -11.10 -16.42 9.04
N ASN A 91 -10.08 -17.26 8.85
CA ASN A 91 -8.74 -17.04 9.41
C ASN A 91 -8.11 -15.74 8.89
N LEU A 92 -8.27 -15.43 7.61
CA LEU A 92 -7.82 -14.17 7.01
C LEU A 92 -8.49 -12.95 7.68
N LEU A 93 -9.82 -13.00 7.85
CA LEU A 93 -10.59 -11.92 8.47
C LEU A 93 -10.27 -11.75 9.96
N GLU A 94 -10.09 -12.84 10.69
CA GLU A 94 -9.69 -12.82 12.10
C GLU A 94 -8.29 -12.21 12.26
N LYS A 95 -7.34 -12.62 11.42
CA LYS A 95 -5.99 -12.05 11.37
C LYS A 95 -6.03 -10.55 11.07
N LEU A 96 -6.78 -10.13 10.05
CA LEU A 96 -6.95 -8.72 9.72
C LEU A 96 -7.52 -7.92 10.90
N ASN A 97 -8.53 -8.45 11.59
CA ASN A 97 -9.15 -7.78 12.73
C ASN A 97 -8.14 -7.59 13.89
N LEU A 98 -7.36 -8.64 14.19
CA LEU A 98 -6.30 -8.56 15.20
C LEU A 98 -5.22 -7.52 14.83
N ASP A 99 -4.81 -7.50 13.56
CA ASP A 99 -3.79 -6.57 13.07
C ASP A 99 -4.30 -5.11 13.08
N LEU A 100 -5.58 -4.87 12.78
CA LEU A 100 -6.20 -3.55 12.87
C LEU A 100 -6.33 -3.05 14.31
N ILE A 101 -6.67 -3.92 15.27
CA ILE A 101 -6.80 -3.55 16.68
C ILE A 101 -5.43 -3.25 17.28
N SER A 102 -4.42 -4.05 16.93
CA SER A 102 -3.09 -3.98 17.57
C SER A 102 -2.29 -2.71 17.25
N SER A 103 -2.70 -1.88 16.27
CA SER A 103 -2.27 -0.50 15.96
C SER A 103 -0.76 -0.18 15.87
N GLN A 104 0.15 -1.11 16.20
CA GLN A 104 1.57 -0.87 16.43
C GLN A 104 2.47 -2.09 16.12
N ARG A 105 1.99 -3.09 15.37
CA ARG A 105 2.90 -4.17 14.96
C ARG A 105 3.92 -3.65 13.95
N ASN A 106 5.19 -3.89 14.24
CA ASN A 106 6.25 -3.82 13.24
C ASN A 106 5.96 -4.91 12.21
N PHE A 107 5.39 -4.52 11.06
CA PHE A 107 5.13 -5.45 9.98
C PHE A 107 6.46 -5.93 9.40
N THR A 108 6.67 -7.24 9.47
CA THR A 108 7.76 -7.90 8.76
C THR A 108 7.13 -8.66 7.61
N LEU A 109 7.51 -8.27 6.40
CA LEU A 109 7.07 -8.95 5.19
C LEU A 109 7.77 -10.30 5.07
N PRO A 110 7.05 -11.38 4.73
CA PRO A 110 7.68 -12.65 4.41
C PRO A 110 8.56 -12.52 3.17
N VAL A 111 9.38 -13.54 2.92
CA VAL A 111 10.14 -13.65 1.67
C VAL A 111 9.17 -13.86 0.53
N LEU A 112 9.15 -12.94 -0.44
CA LEU A 112 8.22 -12.96 -1.56
C LEU A 112 8.95 -12.91 -2.91
N PRO A 113 8.34 -13.46 -3.98
CA PRO A 113 8.71 -13.15 -5.35
C PRO A 113 8.68 -11.64 -5.63
N THR A 114 9.55 -11.17 -6.52
CA THR A 114 9.58 -9.74 -6.93
C THR A 114 8.28 -9.29 -7.57
N SER A 115 7.57 -10.18 -8.27
CA SER A 115 6.23 -9.92 -8.83
C SER A 115 5.24 -9.44 -7.79
N ASP A 116 5.32 -10.01 -6.59
CA ASP A 116 4.32 -9.83 -5.54
C ASP A 116 4.53 -8.49 -4.85
N PHE A 117 5.79 -8.10 -4.61
CA PHE A 117 6.12 -6.74 -4.18
C PHE A 117 5.62 -5.68 -5.18
N VAL A 118 5.83 -5.92 -6.48
CA VAL A 118 5.35 -5.01 -7.53
C VAL A 118 3.81 -4.95 -7.54
N MET A 119 3.14 -6.08 -7.32
CA MET A 119 1.69 -6.15 -7.25
C MET A 119 1.12 -5.36 -6.07
N ILE A 120 1.72 -5.49 -4.89
CA ILE A 120 1.34 -4.74 -3.68
C ILE A 120 1.51 -3.24 -3.92
N SER A 121 2.68 -2.83 -4.43
CA SER A 121 2.96 -1.42 -4.76
C SER A 121 1.99 -0.83 -5.76
N LYS A 122 1.72 -1.55 -6.87
CA LYS A 122 0.75 -1.12 -7.89
C LYS A 122 -0.66 -0.99 -7.32
N THR A 123 -1.05 -1.93 -6.46
CA THR A 123 -2.36 -1.89 -5.80
C THR A 123 -2.48 -0.65 -4.91
N HIS A 124 -1.45 -0.32 -4.13
CA HIS A 124 -1.45 0.90 -3.34
C HIS A 124 -1.46 2.18 -4.20
N ALA A 125 -0.67 2.21 -5.27
CA ALA A 125 -0.66 3.33 -6.21
C ALA A 125 -2.05 3.56 -6.84
N ALA A 126 -2.77 2.49 -7.21
CA ALA A 126 -4.14 2.60 -7.71
C ALA A 126 -5.10 3.16 -6.65
N VAL A 127 -4.97 2.75 -5.39
CA VAL A 127 -5.76 3.30 -4.28
C VAL A 127 -5.48 4.80 -4.08
N GLN A 128 -4.22 5.24 -4.18
CA GLN A 128 -3.85 6.65 -4.07
C GLN A 128 -4.41 7.49 -5.22
N ASP A 129 -4.37 6.96 -6.44
CA ASP A 129 -4.92 7.60 -7.64
C ASP A 129 -6.45 7.72 -7.54
N LEU A 130 -7.15 6.64 -7.18
CA LEU A 130 -8.60 6.66 -6.96
C LEU A 130 -9.00 7.64 -5.87
N ARG A 131 -8.24 7.73 -4.77
CA ARG A 131 -8.46 8.75 -3.73
C ARG A 131 -8.35 10.16 -4.31
N GLN A 132 -7.33 10.44 -5.12
CA GLN A 132 -7.14 11.76 -5.71
C GLN A 132 -8.27 12.12 -6.68
N GLN A 133 -8.69 11.17 -7.53
CA GLN A 133 -9.82 11.36 -8.43
C GLN A 133 -11.12 11.60 -7.66
N PHE A 134 -11.40 10.78 -6.65
CA PHE A 134 -12.56 10.94 -5.78
C PHE A 134 -12.58 12.33 -5.13
N ALA A 135 -11.45 12.79 -4.57
CA ALA A 135 -11.35 14.10 -3.95
C ALA A 135 -11.64 15.24 -4.96
N LYS A 136 -11.04 15.14 -6.14
CA LYS A 136 -11.18 16.13 -7.22
C LYS A 136 -12.62 16.28 -7.70
N GLU A 137 -13.38 15.19 -7.72
CA GLU A 137 -14.77 15.18 -8.18
C GLU A 137 -15.76 15.54 -7.06
N THR A 138 -15.56 15.00 -5.87
CA THR A 138 -16.56 15.09 -4.79
C THR A 138 -16.46 16.38 -3.97
N ILE A 139 -15.26 16.93 -3.77
CA ILE A 139 -15.09 18.17 -2.99
C ILE A 139 -15.86 19.32 -3.66
N PRO A 140 -15.69 19.61 -4.96
CA PRO A 140 -16.42 20.72 -5.59
C PRO A 140 -17.95 20.55 -5.56
N LEU A 141 -18.43 19.33 -5.75
CA LEU A 141 -19.86 19.01 -5.67
C LEU A 141 -20.41 19.23 -4.25
N PHE A 142 -19.64 18.86 -3.24
CA PHE A 142 -20.00 19.08 -1.84
C PHE A 142 -20.08 20.57 -1.52
N GLU A 143 -19.08 21.36 -1.93
CA GLU A 143 -19.08 22.81 -1.70
C GLU A 143 -20.26 23.49 -2.39
N HIS A 144 -20.54 23.10 -3.63
CA HIS A 144 -21.68 23.62 -4.39
C HIS A 144 -23.03 23.29 -3.73
N ASN A 145 -23.23 22.04 -3.31
CA ASN A 145 -24.53 21.58 -2.82
C ASN A 145 -24.82 22.01 -1.38
N PHE A 146 -23.79 22.17 -0.56
CA PHE A 146 -23.96 22.49 0.86
C PHE A 146 -23.56 23.92 1.23
N GLY A 147 -23.00 24.70 0.29
CA GLY A 147 -22.61 26.10 0.52
C GLY A 147 -21.48 26.26 1.54
N VAL A 148 -20.69 25.20 1.76
CA VAL A 148 -19.56 25.20 2.70
C VAL A 148 -18.28 25.36 1.89
N SER A 149 -17.49 26.40 2.17
CA SER A 149 -16.15 26.54 1.61
C SER A 149 -15.17 25.65 2.38
N ARG A 150 -14.50 24.73 1.71
CA ARG A 150 -13.42 23.92 2.24
C ARG A 150 -12.11 24.24 1.54
N THR A 151 -11.03 23.70 2.08
CA THR A 151 -9.77 23.61 1.34
C THR A 151 -9.95 22.60 0.21
N THR A 152 -9.43 22.91 -0.97
CA THR A 152 -9.44 22.00 -2.14
C THR A 152 -8.66 20.69 -1.91
N GLU A 153 -7.88 20.61 -0.84
CA GLU A 153 -7.07 19.45 -0.48
C GLU A 153 -7.69 18.67 0.68
N LEU A 154 -7.58 17.34 0.59
CA LEU A 154 -7.96 16.43 1.67
C LEU A 154 -7.02 16.59 2.86
N SER A 155 -7.57 16.59 4.07
CA SER A 155 -6.73 16.40 5.26
C SER A 155 -6.10 14.99 5.26
N PRO A 156 -4.95 14.78 5.91
CA PRO A 156 -4.32 13.46 6.01
C PRO A 156 -5.26 12.37 6.56
N ASN A 157 -6.15 12.76 7.48
CA ASN A 157 -7.15 11.88 8.06
C ASN A 157 -8.25 11.50 7.06
N GLU A 158 -8.72 12.44 6.25
CA GLU A 158 -9.71 12.16 5.19
C GLU A 158 -9.11 11.26 4.11
N ALA A 159 -7.87 11.55 3.68
CA ALA A 159 -7.13 10.72 2.75
C ALA A 159 -7.04 9.27 3.24
N THR A 160 -6.58 9.07 4.48
CA THR A 160 -6.49 7.74 5.11
C THR A 160 -7.86 7.05 5.17
N ARG A 161 -8.93 7.79 5.51
CA ARG A 161 -10.29 7.23 5.61
C ARG A 161 -10.80 6.73 4.26
N ILE A 162 -10.55 7.50 3.18
CA ILE A 162 -10.91 7.14 1.81
C ILE A 162 -10.12 5.91 1.37
N GLU A 163 -8.80 5.91 1.55
CA GLU A 163 -7.95 4.76 1.18
C GLU A 163 -8.36 3.49 1.91
N ARG A 164 -8.63 3.59 3.21
CA ARG A 164 -9.16 2.47 4.00
C ARG A 164 -10.52 1.98 3.47
N ALA A 165 -11.40 2.87 3.03
CA ALA A 165 -12.67 2.48 2.46
C ALA A 165 -12.48 1.76 1.12
N LEU A 166 -11.59 2.25 0.25
CA LEU A 166 -11.24 1.62 -1.02
C LEU A 166 -10.67 0.22 -0.82
N TYR A 167 -9.74 0.04 0.12
CA TYR A 167 -9.20 -1.27 0.46
C TYR A 167 -10.28 -2.24 0.93
N ARG A 168 -11.16 -1.80 1.83
CA ARG A 168 -12.26 -2.63 2.35
C ARG A 168 -13.26 -2.99 1.26
N PHE A 169 -13.57 -2.06 0.37
CA PHE A 169 -14.44 -2.30 -0.77
C PHE A 169 -13.87 -3.36 -1.71
N GLN A 170 -12.59 -3.23 -2.08
CA GLN A 170 -11.93 -4.22 -2.94
C GLN A 170 -11.84 -5.58 -2.23
N LEU A 171 -11.46 -5.61 -0.96
CA LEU A 171 -11.38 -6.85 -0.18
C LEU A 171 -12.75 -7.53 -0.10
N ALA A 172 -13.82 -6.78 0.15
CA ALA A 172 -15.17 -7.33 0.15
C ALA A 172 -15.57 -7.86 -1.23
N SER A 173 -15.18 -7.17 -2.31
CA SER A 173 -15.47 -7.60 -3.68
C SER A 173 -14.71 -8.88 -4.05
N ASP A 174 -13.44 -8.99 -3.63
CA ASP A 174 -12.61 -10.17 -3.85
C ASP A 174 -13.12 -11.38 -3.04
N LEU A 175 -13.59 -11.16 -1.81
CA LEU A 175 -14.12 -12.22 -0.95
C LEU A 175 -15.56 -12.65 -1.30
N TYR A 176 -16.37 -11.74 -1.84
CA TYR A 176 -17.81 -11.97 -2.09
C TYR A 176 -18.17 -11.69 -3.55
N VAL A 177 -17.73 -12.58 -4.46
CA VAL A 177 -18.07 -12.52 -5.89
C VAL A 177 -19.50 -13.02 -6.14
N PRO A 178 -20.33 -12.34 -6.97
CA PRO A 178 -21.67 -12.81 -7.33
C PRO A 178 -21.64 -14.20 -7.98
N GLY A 179 -22.41 -15.15 -7.44
CA GLY A 179 -22.48 -16.54 -7.93
C GLY A 179 -21.75 -17.56 -7.05
N HIS A 180 -21.15 -17.11 -5.94
CA HIS A 180 -20.58 -17.96 -4.91
C HIS A 180 -21.70 -18.54 -4.01
N PRO A 181 -21.61 -19.78 -3.49
CA PRO A 181 -22.66 -20.39 -2.66
C PRO A 181 -23.01 -19.61 -1.37
N TRP A 182 -22.14 -18.68 -0.95
CA TRP A 182 -22.35 -17.79 0.20
C TRP A 182 -22.81 -16.38 -0.18
N THR A 183 -22.86 -16.03 -1.47
CA THR A 183 -23.55 -14.81 -1.89
C THR A 183 -25.04 -15.05 -1.77
N PRO A 184 -25.79 -14.18 -1.07
CA PRO A 184 -27.24 -14.26 -1.10
C PRO A 184 -27.67 -14.24 -2.57
N ASP A 185 -28.51 -15.21 -2.94
CA ASP A 185 -28.99 -15.37 -4.30
C ASP A 185 -29.47 -14.01 -4.84
N PRO A 186 -28.98 -13.56 -6.02
CA PRO A 186 -29.49 -12.35 -6.66
C PRO A 186 -31.00 -12.42 -6.96
N SER A 187 -31.64 -13.58 -6.77
CA SER A 187 -33.10 -13.73 -6.71
C SER A 187 -33.77 -13.10 -5.47
N TYR A 188 -33.01 -12.54 -4.51
CA TYR A 188 -33.49 -11.45 -3.65
C TYR A 188 -33.76 -10.20 -4.51
N LYS A 189 -34.80 -10.32 -5.34
CA LYS A 189 -35.54 -9.22 -5.91
C LYS A 189 -35.72 -8.17 -4.84
N SER A 190 -35.41 -6.93 -5.21
CA SER A 190 -36.00 -5.72 -4.68
C SER A 190 -36.81 -5.96 -3.41
N LEU A 191 -36.23 -5.62 -2.26
CA LEU A 191 -37.05 -5.10 -1.17
C LEU A 191 -37.85 -3.96 -1.79
N ASP A 192 -39.06 -4.30 -2.20
CA ASP A 192 -40.11 -3.42 -2.61
C ASP A 192 -40.40 -2.58 -1.35
N TRP A 193 -39.65 -1.49 -1.23
CA TRP A 193 -39.89 -0.44 -0.24
C TRP A 193 -41.20 0.19 -0.65
N GLY A 194 -42.28 -0.47 -0.23
CA GLY A 194 -43.59 -0.30 -0.80
C GLY A 194 -43.96 1.16 -1.01
N GLU A 195 -44.56 1.40 -2.17
CA GLU A 195 -45.63 2.37 -2.30
C GLU A 195 -46.69 2.07 -1.22
N ARG A 196 -46.47 2.61 -0.03
CA ARG A 196 -47.49 2.80 1.00
C ARG A 196 -47.45 4.25 1.47
N GLU A 197 -47.53 5.17 0.53
CA GLU A 197 -48.01 6.53 0.79
C GLU A 197 -48.82 7.03 -0.41
N LYS A 198 -50.12 6.70 -0.42
CA LYS A 198 -51.25 7.64 -0.43
C LYS A 198 -52.57 6.94 -0.68
#